data_AF-A0A1G7Y577-F1
#
_entry.id   AF-A0A1G7Y577-F1
#
_cell.length_a   1.000
_cell.length_b   1.000
_cell.length_c   1.000
_cell.angle_alpha   90.00
_cell.angle_beta   90.00
_cell.angle_gamma   90.00
#
_symmetry.space_group_name_H-M   'P 1'
#
loop_
_entity.id
_entity.type
_entity.pdbx_description
1 polymer ?
#
loop_
_entity_poly.entity_id
_entity_poly.type
_entity_poly.pdbx_seq_one_letter_code
_entity_poly.pdbx_strand_id
1 'polypeptide(L)'
;MRDPSKRQRVCLAVCLPVIAGTALLLAGCGDRSVSGTYVSHTANDATLLQITETPDHRFTGTTRNVSLNNDGTLASSAANVVGSVDGTSLTLTVQATPFPVGQNFGGTVTSTGIDLTIARGAQTGVEHFVKGETADFDAVVYQLNQAGIPVIAARQRGQQVDQLNRQVNALTQDLNAFVVRAHDKIDKWPRATVYYTHAVEVEQAKLERAQHLAATGNNVAQGQAGVMVSQMGVDKAQISITDDNIAQAEKDEASREVALNAAIARWNATCLDGHDVKPGDLIPDQGPCKGLVSAVAAYHAVLPPLHNALVTLAQAKTHGNEQLATIWRAADNVH
;
A
#
# COMPACT_ATOMS: atom_id res chain seq x y z
N MET A 1 22.42 77.46 -0.08
CA MET A 1 23.61 77.58 0.79
C MET A 1 24.79 76.91 0.08
N ARG A 2 25.81 77.72 -0.24
CA ARG A 2 27.23 77.45 -0.55
C ARG A 2 27.66 76.18 -1.34
N ASP A 3 28.00 76.42 -2.60
CA ASP A 3 29.15 75.87 -3.37
C ASP A 3 30.49 76.23 -2.66
N PRO A 4 31.66 75.53 -2.81
CA PRO A 4 32.46 75.63 -4.05
C PRO A 4 33.48 74.50 -4.40
N SER A 5 33.62 74.23 -5.71
CA SER A 5 34.89 74.25 -6.49
C SER A 5 36.03 73.22 -6.29
N LYS A 6 36.52 72.67 -7.41
CA LYS A 6 37.82 72.99 -8.09
C LYS A 6 38.03 72.04 -9.30
N ARG A 7 38.11 72.53 -10.55
CA ARG A 7 39.30 73.06 -11.30
C ARG A 7 40.39 71.98 -11.46
N GLN A 8 40.97 71.63 -12.62
CA GLN A 8 41.45 72.33 -13.85
C GLN A 8 41.60 71.27 -14.97
N ARG A 9 41.17 71.47 -16.22
CA ARG A 9 41.82 72.14 -17.37
C ARG A 9 43.30 71.77 -17.69
N VAL A 10 43.44 71.07 -18.83
CA VAL A 10 44.33 71.31 -20.00
C VAL A 10 45.86 71.14 -19.80
N CYS A 11 46.46 70.23 -20.57
CA CYS A 11 47.54 70.56 -21.53
C CYS A 11 47.85 69.40 -22.50
N LEU A 12 47.86 69.75 -23.80
CA LEU A 12 48.51 69.01 -24.88
C LEU A 12 50.02 68.94 -24.64
N ALA A 13 50.65 67.81 -24.98
CA ALA A 13 52.03 67.80 -25.47
C ALA A 13 52.29 66.55 -26.32
N VAL A 14 52.59 66.81 -27.59
CA VAL A 14 53.09 65.90 -28.63
C VAL A 14 54.51 65.46 -28.28
N CYS A 15 54.84 64.18 -28.49
CA CYS A 15 56.14 63.72 -29.02
C CYS A 15 56.13 62.20 -29.28
N LEU A 16 56.25 61.83 -30.57
CA LEU A 16 56.69 60.51 -31.05
C LEU A 16 58.18 60.33 -30.74
N PRO A 17 58.65 59.08 -30.53
CA PRO A 17 59.38 58.46 -31.64
C PRO A 17 59.07 56.97 -31.86
N VAL A 18 59.27 56.62 -33.14
CA VAL A 18 59.40 55.31 -33.78
C VAL A 18 60.04 54.23 -32.91
N ILE A 19 59.37 53.09 -32.75
CA ILE A 19 60.00 51.78 -32.57
C ILE A 19 59.38 50.81 -33.57
N ALA A 20 60.19 50.42 -34.55
CA ALA A 20 59.95 49.28 -35.41
C ALA A 20 59.93 48.01 -34.56
N GLY A 21 58.79 47.33 -34.55
CA GLY A 21 58.62 46.04 -33.89
C GLY A 21 57.63 45.22 -34.68
N THR A 22 58.14 44.49 -35.67
CA THR A 22 57.41 43.43 -36.37
C THR A 22 57.11 42.33 -35.35
N ALA A 23 56.03 42.49 -34.59
CA ALA A 23 55.49 41.43 -33.76
C ALA A 23 54.92 40.37 -34.71
N LEU A 24 55.71 39.32 -34.98
CA LEU A 24 55.18 38.05 -35.44
C LEU A 24 54.09 37.63 -34.45
N LEU A 25 52.84 37.76 -34.88
CA LEU A 25 51.71 37.04 -34.31
C LEU A 25 51.94 35.55 -34.58
N LEU A 26 52.79 34.92 -33.78
CA LEU A 26 52.69 33.49 -33.50
C LEU A 26 51.41 33.31 -32.70
N ALA A 27 50.27 33.32 -33.41
CA ALA A 27 49.10 32.62 -32.94
C ALA A 27 49.52 31.15 -32.82
N GLY A 28 49.91 30.76 -31.60
CA GLY A 28 50.16 29.37 -31.28
C GLY A 28 48.89 28.59 -31.57
N CYS A 29 48.87 27.91 -32.71
CA CYS A 29 48.07 26.71 -32.91
C CYS A 29 48.58 25.65 -31.93
N GLY A 30 48.28 25.82 -30.64
CA GLY A 30 48.40 24.74 -29.69
C GLY A 30 47.38 23.69 -30.08
N ASP A 31 47.83 22.47 -30.33
CA ASP A 31 46.95 21.31 -30.49
C ASP A 31 45.95 21.32 -29.35
N ARG A 32 44.69 21.61 -29.69
CA ARG A 32 43.61 21.64 -28.71
C ARG A 32 43.23 20.22 -28.40
N SER A 33 43.92 19.61 -27.45
CA SER A 33 43.54 18.27 -27.01
C SER A 33 42.14 18.28 -26.39
N VAL A 34 41.33 17.29 -26.75
CA VAL A 34 40.02 17.04 -26.14
C VAL A 34 40.12 16.32 -24.80
N SER A 35 41.33 16.00 -24.33
CA SER A 35 41.52 15.40 -23.00
C SER A 35 40.88 16.26 -21.90
N GLY A 36 40.20 15.59 -20.98
CA GLY A 36 39.58 16.26 -19.85
C GLY A 36 38.39 15.52 -19.24
N THR A 37 37.83 16.14 -18.22
CA THR A 37 36.58 15.76 -17.59
C THR A 37 35.48 16.68 -18.09
N TYR A 38 34.34 16.10 -18.44
CA TYR A 38 33.19 16.82 -18.94
C TYR A 38 31.93 16.32 -18.24
N VAL A 39 31.01 17.24 -17.97
CA VAL A 39 29.75 16.98 -17.27
C VAL A 39 28.59 17.48 -18.09
N SER A 40 27.63 16.60 -18.34
CA SER A 40 26.30 16.93 -18.84
C SER A 40 25.30 16.68 -17.72
N HIS A 41 24.25 17.48 -17.62
CA HIS A 41 23.18 17.22 -16.67
C HIS A 41 21.85 17.81 -17.14
N THR A 42 20.76 17.19 -16.73
CA THR A 42 19.40 17.73 -16.82
C THR A 42 18.80 17.88 -15.42
N ALA A 43 17.48 18.05 -15.33
CA ALA A 43 16.78 18.05 -14.05
C ALA A 43 16.80 16.68 -13.35
N ASN A 44 16.95 15.58 -14.11
CA ASN A 44 16.78 14.22 -13.60
C ASN A 44 17.99 13.32 -13.87
N ASP A 45 19.06 13.81 -14.49
CA ASP A 45 20.25 13.02 -14.79
C ASP A 45 21.53 13.86 -14.72
N ALA A 46 22.64 13.14 -14.56
CA ALA A 46 23.99 13.64 -14.64
C ALA A 46 24.85 12.61 -15.36
N THR A 47 25.65 13.06 -16.31
CA THR A 47 26.59 12.22 -17.06
C THR A 47 27.99 12.83 -16.96
N LEU A 48 28.92 12.06 -16.40
CA LEU A 48 30.35 12.32 -16.41
C LEU A 48 30.97 11.64 -17.63
N LEU A 49 31.82 12.36 -18.35
CA LEU A 49 32.64 11.86 -19.44
C LEU A 49 34.09 12.23 -19.16
N GLN A 50 34.96 11.24 -19.04
CA GLN A 50 36.40 11.45 -18.82
C GLN A 50 37.14 10.82 -19.99
N ILE A 51 37.88 11.62 -20.74
CA ILE A 51 38.60 11.16 -21.93
C ILE A 51 40.06 11.63 -21.90
N THR A 52 40.93 10.78 -22.45
CA THR A 52 42.34 11.05 -22.69
C THR A 52 42.61 10.82 -24.17
N GLU A 53 43.00 11.86 -24.87
CA GLU A 53 43.38 11.82 -26.27
C GLU A 53 44.85 11.42 -26.42
N THR A 54 45.12 10.53 -27.37
CA THR A 54 46.45 10.10 -27.78
C THR A 54 46.95 10.98 -28.94
N PRO A 55 48.28 11.02 -29.22
CA PRO A 55 48.84 11.87 -30.27
C PRO A 55 48.31 11.59 -31.70
N ASP A 56 47.67 10.44 -31.94
CA ASP A 56 47.03 10.08 -33.21
C ASP A 56 45.55 10.54 -33.29
N HIS A 57 45.14 11.48 -32.45
CA HIS A 57 43.77 12.03 -32.34
C HIS A 57 42.68 11.00 -32.05
N ARG A 58 43.07 9.84 -31.51
CA ARG A 58 42.16 8.89 -30.88
C ARG A 58 42.01 9.22 -29.41
N PHE A 59 40.94 8.77 -28.78
CA PHE A 59 40.81 8.89 -27.33
C PHE A 59 40.20 7.65 -26.72
N THR A 60 40.53 7.42 -25.45
CA THR A 60 39.91 6.43 -24.59
C THR A 60 39.44 7.09 -23.30
N GLY A 61 38.47 6.47 -22.63
CA GLY A 61 37.88 7.08 -21.46
C GLY A 61 36.81 6.24 -20.80
N THR A 62 36.12 6.87 -19.86
CA THR A 62 34.96 6.31 -19.17
C THR A 62 33.81 7.30 -19.17
N THR A 63 32.60 6.76 -19.11
CA THR A 63 31.41 7.52 -18.80
C THR A 63 30.73 6.95 -17.56
N ARG A 64 30.18 7.81 -16.72
CA ARG A 64 29.33 7.45 -15.60
C ARG A 64 28.06 8.26 -15.66
N ASN A 65 26.92 7.61 -15.66
CA ASN A 65 25.62 8.26 -15.64
C ASN A 65 24.92 7.96 -14.30
N VAL A 66 24.30 8.97 -13.73
CA VAL A 66 23.38 8.86 -12.58
C VAL A 66 22.07 9.50 -12.98
N SER A 67 20.96 8.80 -12.76
CA SER A 67 19.62 9.30 -13.04
C SER A 67 18.71 9.15 -11.81
N LEU A 68 17.85 10.15 -11.62
CA LEU A 68 16.78 10.13 -10.63
C LEU A 68 15.56 9.44 -11.24
N ASN A 69 15.21 8.29 -10.68
CA ASN A 69 14.01 7.56 -11.05
C ASN A 69 12.75 8.27 -10.54
N ASN A 70 11.60 7.97 -11.15
CA ASN A 70 10.30 8.49 -10.73
C ASN A 70 9.90 8.09 -9.29
N ASP A 71 10.59 7.11 -8.69
CA ASP A 71 10.39 6.73 -7.29
C ASP A 71 11.31 7.45 -6.30
N GLY A 72 12.13 8.39 -6.78
CA GLY A 72 13.06 9.16 -5.98
C GLY A 72 14.40 8.46 -5.72
N THR A 73 14.60 7.23 -6.22
CA THR A 73 15.88 6.53 -6.11
C THR A 73 16.85 6.95 -7.21
N LEU A 74 18.15 6.84 -6.94
CA LEU A 74 19.17 7.03 -7.96
C LEU A 74 19.55 5.70 -8.61
N ALA A 75 19.55 5.67 -9.94
CA ALA A 75 20.19 4.61 -10.72
C ALA A 75 21.55 5.11 -11.21
N SER A 76 22.57 4.25 -11.16
CA SER A 76 23.90 4.56 -11.66
C SER A 76 24.33 3.53 -12.69
N SER A 77 24.97 3.99 -13.75
CA SER A 77 25.63 3.14 -14.75
C SER A 77 26.99 3.71 -15.11
N ALA A 78 27.88 2.86 -15.62
CA ALA A 78 29.17 3.26 -16.13
C ALA A 78 29.54 2.42 -17.34
N ALA A 79 30.29 2.99 -18.27
CA ALA A 79 30.75 2.34 -19.48
C ALA A 79 32.11 2.89 -19.91
N ASN A 80 32.84 2.11 -20.71
CA ASN A 80 34.05 2.60 -21.35
C ASN A 80 33.68 3.36 -22.62
N VAL A 81 34.49 4.35 -22.97
CA VAL A 81 34.34 5.08 -24.22
C VAL A 81 35.63 5.05 -25.01
N VAL A 82 35.49 4.96 -26.33
CA VAL A 82 36.59 5.10 -27.28
C VAL A 82 36.14 5.99 -28.42
N GLY A 83 37.07 6.67 -29.09
CA GLY A 83 36.69 7.52 -30.20
C GLY A 83 37.87 8.19 -30.88
N SER A 84 37.54 9.16 -31.72
CA SER A 84 38.50 9.98 -32.44
C SER A 84 37.96 11.38 -32.70
N VAL A 85 38.86 12.33 -32.90
CA VAL A 85 38.56 13.71 -33.22
C VAL A 85 39.24 14.07 -34.54
N ASP A 86 38.51 14.76 -35.41
CA ASP A 86 39.02 15.32 -36.66
C ASP A 86 38.57 16.79 -36.76
N GLY A 87 39.51 17.70 -36.46
CA GLY A 87 39.23 19.13 -36.32
C GLY A 87 38.23 19.39 -35.18
N THR A 88 37.03 19.85 -35.53
CA THR A 88 35.92 20.04 -34.57
C THR A 88 34.95 18.87 -34.53
N SER A 89 35.07 17.89 -35.43
CA SER A 89 34.18 16.73 -35.47
C SER A 89 34.68 15.64 -34.52
N LEU A 90 33.77 15.00 -33.81
CA LEU A 90 34.07 13.96 -32.84
C LEU A 90 33.20 12.73 -33.10
N THR A 91 33.79 11.55 -33.03
CA THR A 91 33.07 10.28 -33.03
C THR A 91 33.39 9.52 -31.75
N LEU A 92 32.36 9.08 -31.03
CA LEU A 92 32.47 8.39 -29.74
C LEU A 92 31.67 7.09 -29.76
N THR A 93 32.27 6.02 -29.26
CA THR A 93 31.62 4.72 -29.07
C THR A 93 31.54 4.41 -27.59
N VAL A 94 30.33 4.26 -27.05
CA VAL A 94 30.10 3.78 -25.68
C VAL A 94 30.02 2.26 -25.68
N GLN A 95 30.91 1.62 -24.92
CA GLN A 95 30.98 0.17 -24.75
C GLN A 95 30.37 -0.21 -23.40
N ALA A 96 29.08 -0.55 -23.39
CA ALA A 96 28.38 -1.00 -22.19
C ALA A 96 28.61 -2.51 -21.98
N THR A 97 29.24 -2.90 -20.88
CA THR A 97 29.34 -4.30 -20.48
C THR A 97 27.98 -4.82 -19.98
N PRO A 98 27.56 -6.07 -20.31
CA PRO A 98 28.27 -7.13 -21.02
C PRO A 98 27.99 -7.20 -22.55
N PHE A 99 27.43 -6.15 -23.17
CA PHE A 99 26.99 -6.24 -24.56
C PHE A 99 28.14 -6.01 -25.55
N PRO A 100 28.30 -6.85 -26.58
CA PRO A 100 29.38 -6.74 -27.57
C PRO A 100 29.16 -5.63 -28.61
N VAL A 101 28.00 -4.96 -28.60
CA VAL A 101 27.67 -3.90 -29.56
C VAL A 101 27.78 -2.54 -28.87
N GLY A 102 28.81 -1.78 -29.22
CA GLY A 102 28.97 -0.40 -28.78
C GLY A 102 27.98 0.53 -29.48
N GLN A 103 27.51 1.55 -28.78
CA GLN A 103 26.68 2.61 -29.37
C GLN A 103 27.57 3.74 -29.89
N ASN A 104 27.42 4.09 -31.17
CA ASN A 104 28.19 5.14 -31.80
C ASN A 104 27.42 6.47 -31.78
N PHE A 105 28.12 7.53 -31.40
CA PHE A 105 27.62 8.90 -31.32
C PHE A 105 28.52 9.79 -32.16
N GLY A 106 27.92 10.65 -32.98
CA GLY A 106 28.61 11.73 -33.66
C GLY A 106 28.43 13.02 -32.87
N GLY A 107 29.44 13.88 -32.85
CA GLY A 107 29.41 15.11 -32.08
C GLY A 107 30.38 16.16 -32.58
N THR A 108 30.42 17.28 -31.87
CA THR A 108 31.32 18.39 -32.16
C THR A 108 31.99 18.91 -30.91
N VAL A 109 33.29 19.17 -31.00
CA VAL A 109 34.07 19.87 -29.97
C VAL A 109 33.78 21.37 -30.10
N THR A 110 33.34 21.99 -29.01
CA THR A 110 33.02 23.42 -28.92
C THR A 110 34.03 24.15 -28.04
N SER A 111 33.88 25.47 -27.91
CA SER A 111 34.72 26.25 -26.99
C SER A 111 34.44 25.96 -25.51
N THR A 112 33.27 25.41 -25.18
CA THR A 112 32.83 25.17 -23.79
C THR A 112 32.78 23.69 -23.42
N GLY A 113 32.91 22.79 -24.41
CA GLY A 113 33.02 21.35 -24.17
C GLY A 113 32.70 20.51 -25.41
N ILE A 114 31.81 19.53 -25.28
CA ILE A 114 31.49 18.55 -26.33
C ILE A 114 29.98 18.47 -26.51
N ASP A 115 29.50 18.62 -27.74
CA ASP A 115 28.12 18.35 -28.12
C ASP A 115 28.01 16.97 -28.75
N LEU A 116 27.23 16.06 -28.15
CA LEU A 116 26.96 14.75 -28.73
C LEU A 116 25.55 14.72 -29.32
N THR A 117 25.44 14.21 -30.55
CA THR A 117 24.14 13.93 -31.18
C THR A 117 23.62 12.61 -30.66
N ILE A 118 22.51 12.68 -29.91
CA ILE A 118 21.85 11.52 -29.31
C ILE A 118 20.54 11.23 -30.03
N ALA A 119 20.30 9.96 -30.36
CA ALA A 119 19.04 9.53 -30.93
C ALA A 119 17.93 9.53 -29.85
N ARG A 120 16.79 10.17 -30.14
CA ARG A 120 15.57 10.18 -29.33
C ARG A 120 14.39 9.69 -30.17
N GLY A 121 14.36 8.39 -30.43
CA GLY A 121 13.35 7.78 -31.30
C GLY A 121 13.49 8.27 -32.75
N ALA A 122 12.45 8.94 -33.28
CA ALA A 122 12.46 9.50 -34.63
C ALA A 122 13.16 10.87 -34.75
N GLN A 123 13.64 11.43 -33.64
CA GLN A 123 14.31 12.74 -33.58
C GLN A 123 15.75 12.60 -33.09
N THR A 124 16.59 13.56 -33.45
CA THR A 124 17.94 13.72 -32.91
C THR A 124 17.93 14.86 -31.88
N GLY A 125 18.46 14.59 -30.69
CA GLY A 125 18.77 15.61 -29.70
C GLY A 125 20.27 15.90 -29.65
N VAL A 126 20.63 16.99 -28.97
CA VAL A 126 22.02 17.29 -28.63
C VAL A 126 22.15 17.20 -27.11
N GLU A 127 23.17 16.48 -26.65
CA GLU A 127 23.62 16.48 -25.26
C GLU A 127 24.89 17.31 -25.15
N HIS A 128 24.83 18.39 -24.38
CA HIS A 128 25.96 19.29 -24.17
C HIS A 128 26.73 18.89 -22.91
N PHE A 129 27.99 18.51 -23.10
CA PHE A 129 28.94 18.25 -22.04
C PHE A 129 29.82 19.48 -21.83
N VAL A 130 29.76 20.08 -20.64
CA VAL A 130 30.59 21.21 -20.25
C VAL A 130 31.92 20.70 -19.70
N LYS A 131 33.04 21.31 -20.07
CA LYS A 131 34.35 20.97 -19.51
C LYS A 131 34.41 21.39 -18.03
N GLY A 132 34.81 20.49 -17.14
CA GLY A 132 34.81 20.72 -15.69
C GLY A 132 35.65 19.70 -14.92
N GLU A 133 35.27 19.47 -13.67
CA GLU A 133 35.92 18.53 -12.74
C GLU A 133 34.96 17.43 -12.29
N THR A 134 35.48 16.36 -11.68
CA THR A 134 34.64 15.30 -11.10
C THR A 134 33.76 15.84 -9.96
N ALA A 135 34.22 16.88 -9.26
CA ALA A 135 33.46 17.54 -8.20
C ALA A 135 32.17 18.20 -8.71
N ASP A 136 32.14 18.68 -9.96
CA ASP A 136 30.93 19.26 -10.57
C ASP A 136 29.86 18.18 -10.76
N PHE A 137 30.25 16.99 -11.21
CA PHE A 137 29.35 15.85 -11.32
C PHE A 137 28.84 15.40 -9.95
N ASP A 138 29.72 15.28 -8.95
CA ASP A 138 29.32 14.89 -7.59
C ASP A 138 28.36 15.91 -6.96
N ALA A 139 28.53 17.21 -7.27
CA ALA A 139 27.60 18.26 -6.84
C ALA A 139 26.21 18.09 -7.46
N VAL A 140 26.11 17.74 -8.75
CA VAL A 140 24.82 17.44 -9.39
C VAL A 140 24.21 16.16 -8.82
N VAL A 141 24.99 15.10 -8.61
CA VAL A 141 24.51 13.86 -7.96
C VAL A 141 23.95 14.14 -6.57
N TYR A 142 24.60 15.00 -5.79
CA TYR A 142 24.07 15.44 -4.51
C TYR A 142 22.72 16.17 -4.66
N GLN A 143 22.57 17.05 -5.65
CA GLN A 143 21.29 17.72 -5.93
C GLN A 143 20.19 16.73 -6.33
N LEU A 144 20.49 15.75 -7.20
CA LEU A 144 19.55 14.69 -7.57
C LEU A 144 19.10 13.87 -6.35
N ASN A 145 20.04 13.55 -5.44
CA ASN A 145 19.72 12.87 -4.19
C ASN A 145 18.80 13.73 -3.31
N GLN A 146 19.06 15.03 -3.17
CA GLN A 146 18.20 15.96 -2.43
C GLN A 146 16.80 16.05 -3.04
N ALA A 147 16.69 16.03 -4.38
CA ALA A 147 15.41 16.02 -5.09
C ALA A 147 14.62 14.70 -4.89
N GLY A 148 15.32 13.57 -4.70
CA GLY A 148 14.70 12.26 -4.45
C GLY A 148 14.08 12.11 -3.05
N ILE A 149 14.64 12.75 -2.02
CA ILE A 149 14.16 12.68 -0.63
C ILE A 149 12.64 12.94 -0.49
N PRO A 150 12.07 14.06 -0.99
CA PRO A 150 10.64 14.31 -0.86
C PRO A 150 9.78 13.29 -1.62
N VAL A 151 10.26 12.73 -2.73
CA VAL A 151 9.54 11.70 -3.51
C VAL A 151 9.43 10.40 -2.72
N ILE A 152 10.54 9.95 -2.12
CA ILE A 152 10.56 8.77 -1.25
C ILE A 152 9.63 8.97 -0.05
N ALA A 153 9.71 10.13 0.61
CA ALA A 153 8.88 10.46 1.76
C ALA A 153 7.38 10.53 1.40
N ALA A 154 7.03 11.04 0.21
CA ALA A 154 5.65 11.05 -0.28
C ALA A 154 5.15 9.63 -0.58
N ARG A 155 6.00 8.78 -1.18
CA ARG A 155 5.66 7.39 -1.50
C ARG A 155 5.43 6.56 -0.24
N GLN A 156 6.30 6.67 0.76
CA GLN A 156 6.14 5.99 2.04
C GLN A 156 4.83 6.40 2.73
N ARG A 157 4.50 7.70 2.72
CA ARG A 157 3.22 8.19 3.23
C ARG A 157 2.03 7.61 2.47
N GLY A 158 2.09 7.57 1.13
CA GLY A 158 1.04 6.95 0.31
C GLY A 158 0.83 5.47 0.63
N GLN A 159 1.91 4.70 0.77
CA GLN A 159 1.85 3.28 1.16
C GLN A 159 1.23 3.07 2.55
N GLN A 160 1.53 3.94 3.50
CA GLN A 160 0.95 3.90 4.84
C GLN A 160 -0.54 4.22 4.81
N VAL A 161 -0.96 5.23 4.05
CA VAL A 161 -2.39 5.55 3.85
C VAL A 161 -3.12 4.39 3.19
N ASP A 162 -2.56 3.78 2.13
CA ASP A 162 -3.15 2.61 1.48
C ASP A 162 -3.31 1.40 2.43
N GLN A 163 -2.32 1.18 3.30
CA GLN A 163 -2.39 0.14 4.32
C GLN A 163 -3.51 0.41 5.33
N LEU A 164 -3.62 1.64 5.83
CA LEU A 164 -4.71 2.05 6.71
C LEU A 164 -6.08 1.90 6.02
N ASN A 165 -6.20 2.35 4.77
CA ASN A 165 -7.42 2.19 3.97
C ASN A 165 -7.87 0.74 3.86
N ARG A 166 -6.93 -0.18 3.60
CA ARG A 166 -7.23 -1.62 3.58
C ARG A 166 -7.74 -2.14 4.92
N GLN A 167 -7.17 -1.68 6.03
CA GLN A 167 -7.61 -2.10 7.36
C GLN A 167 -9.02 -1.56 7.70
N VAL A 168 -9.30 -0.30 7.39
CA VAL A 168 -10.64 0.30 7.56
C VAL A 168 -11.69 -0.44 6.72
N ASN A 169 -11.36 -0.72 5.46
CA ASN A 169 -12.26 -1.45 4.56
C ASN A 169 -12.51 -2.89 5.03
N ALA A 170 -11.48 -3.58 5.53
CA ALA A 170 -11.64 -4.92 6.09
C ALA A 170 -12.58 -4.91 7.31
N LEU A 171 -12.40 -3.98 8.24
CA LEU A 171 -13.31 -3.84 9.38
C LEU A 171 -14.74 -3.50 8.93
N THR A 172 -14.89 -2.61 7.97
CA THR A 172 -16.21 -2.26 7.39
C THR A 172 -16.91 -3.49 6.81
N GLN A 173 -16.18 -4.33 6.06
CA GLN A 173 -16.70 -5.58 5.51
C GLN A 173 -17.07 -6.57 6.62
N ASP A 174 -16.24 -6.71 7.65
CA ASP A 174 -16.51 -7.59 8.79
C ASP A 174 -17.76 -7.18 9.57
N LEU A 175 -17.97 -5.87 9.77
CA LEU A 175 -19.17 -5.31 10.42
C LEU A 175 -20.42 -5.55 9.57
N ASN A 176 -20.37 -5.28 8.27
CA ASN A 176 -21.50 -5.53 7.37
C ASN A 176 -21.86 -7.02 7.31
N ALA A 177 -20.85 -7.90 7.27
CA ALA A 177 -21.07 -9.34 7.28
C ALA A 177 -21.66 -9.82 8.61
N PHE A 178 -21.28 -9.20 9.74
CA PHE A 178 -21.91 -9.44 11.04
C PHE A 178 -23.39 -9.03 11.01
N VAL A 179 -23.71 -7.83 10.53
CA VAL A 179 -25.09 -7.33 10.44
C VAL A 179 -25.98 -8.28 9.62
N VAL A 180 -25.49 -8.76 8.47
CA VAL A 180 -26.23 -9.73 7.64
C VAL A 180 -26.49 -11.04 8.38
N ARG A 181 -25.48 -11.60 9.06
CA ARG A 181 -25.65 -12.82 9.86
C ARG A 181 -26.56 -12.62 11.06
N ALA A 182 -26.49 -11.45 11.70
CA ALA A 182 -27.35 -11.09 12.81
C ALA A 182 -28.82 -11.04 12.37
N HIS A 183 -29.12 -10.43 11.22
CA HIS A 183 -30.47 -10.46 10.65
C HIS A 183 -30.96 -11.87 10.34
N ASP A 184 -30.13 -12.70 9.70
CA ASP A 184 -30.48 -14.11 9.43
C ASP A 184 -30.82 -14.88 10.72
N LYS A 185 -30.09 -14.62 11.81
CA LYS A 185 -30.33 -15.22 13.13
C LYS A 185 -31.61 -14.68 13.77
N ILE A 186 -31.82 -13.38 13.75
CA ILE A 186 -33.05 -12.72 14.24
C ILE A 186 -34.29 -13.32 13.55
N ASP A 187 -34.21 -13.59 12.25
CA ASP A 187 -35.31 -14.15 11.47
C ASP A 187 -35.53 -15.65 11.73
N LYS A 188 -34.47 -16.41 12.02
CA LYS A 188 -34.53 -17.88 12.17
C LYS A 188 -34.80 -18.34 13.60
N TRP A 189 -34.26 -17.68 14.61
CA TRP A 189 -34.37 -18.14 16.00
C TRP A 189 -35.78 -18.22 16.57
N PRO A 190 -36.77 -17.39 16.17
CA PRO A 190 -38.16 -17.61 16.55
C PRO A 190 -38.67 -19.00 16.17
N ARG A 191 -38.15 -19.62 15.10
CA ARG A 191 -38.48 -21.01 14.72
C ARG A 191 -37.89 -22.03 15.70
N ALA A 192 -36.73 -21.75 16.27
CA ALA A 192 -36.14 -22.58 17.31
C ALA A 192 -36.92 -22.48 18.63
N THR A 193 -37.53 -21.32 18.94
CA THR A 193 -38.50 -21.22 20.03
C THR A 193 -39.70 -22.14 19.81
N VAL A 194 -40.29 -22.15 18.61
CA VAL A 194 -41.40 -23.05 18.24
C VAL A 194 -40.98 -24.53 18.30
N TYR A 195 -39.73 -24.85 17.97
CA TYR A 195 -39.20 -26.21 18.07
C TYR A 195 -39.33 -26.79 19.48
N TYR A 196 -38.98 -26.05 20.54
CA TYR A 196 -39.09 -26.55 21.91
C TYR A 196 -40.53 -26.77 22.34
N THR A 197 -41.45 -25.86 21.99
CA THR A 197 -42.88 -26.06 22.24
C THR A 197 -43.39 -27.33 21.56
N HIS A 198 -43.05 -27.51 20.29
CA HIS A 198 -43.46 -28.71 19.54
C HIS A 198 -42.84 -30.00 20.09
N ALA A 199 -41.56 -29.96 20.50
CA ALA A 199 -40.89 -31.10 21.10
C ALA A 199 -41.57 -31.54 22.39
N VAL A 200 -41.96 -30.59 23.26
CA VAL A 200 -42.74 -30.89 24.47
C VAL A 200 -44.07 -31.55 24.14
N GLU A 201 -44.83 -31.00 23.18
CA GLU A 201 -46.12 -31.56 22.75
C GLU A 201 -45.99 -33.01 22.24
N VAL A 202 -44.98 -33.26 21.40
CA VAL A 202 -44.73 -34.58 20.80
C VAL A 202 -44.32 -35.60 21.87
N GLU A 203 -43.41 -35.24 22.77
CA GLU A 203 -42.94 -36.13 23.82
C GLU A 203 -44.04 -36.41 24.86
N GLN A 204 -44.87 -35.41 25.17
CA GLN A 204 -46.04 -35.56 26.04
C GLN A 204 -47.05 -36.54 25.43
N ALA A 205 -47.36 -36.41 24.14
CA ALA A 205 -48.28 -37.32 23.45
C ALA A 205 -47.75 -38.77 23.39
N LYS A 206 -46.44 -38.96 23.23
CA LYS A 206 -45.80 -40.29 23.31
C LYS A 206 -45.93 -40.90 24.70
N LEU A 207 -45.69 -40.11 25.76
CA LEU A 207 -45.83 -40.55 27.14
C LEU A 207 -47.26 -41.01 27.43
N GLU A 208 -48.26 -40.20 27.08
CA GLU A 208 -49.68 -40.54 27.31
C GLU A 208 -50.07 -41.84 26.59
N ARG A 209 -49.60 -42.03 25.36
CA ARG A 209 -49.85 -43.25 24.59
C ARG A 209 -49.16 -44.46 25.20
N ALA A 210 -47.92 -44.33 25.66
CA ALA A 210 -47.17 -45.39 26.32
C ALA A 210 -47.87 -45.81 27.63
N GLN A 211 -48.31 -44.84 28.44
CA GLN A 211 -49.07 -45.09 29.67
C GLN A 211 -50.38 -45.83 29.41
N HIS A 212 -51.12 -45.43 28.37
CA HIS A 212 -52.38 -46.09 27.99
C HIS A 212 -52.16 -47.55 27.55
N LEU A 213 -51.11 -47.79 26.75
CA LEU A 213 -50.75 -49.14 26.31
C LEU A 213 -50.32 -50.03 27.48
N ALA A 214 -49.49 -49.51 28.40
CA ALA A 214 -49.08 -50.23 29.61
C ALA A 214 -50.29 -50.62 30.48
N ALA A 215 -51.26 -49.72 30.63
CA ALA A 215 -52.49 -49.96 31.40
C ALA A 215 -53.40 -51.05 30.78
N THR A 216 -53.25 -51.39 29.50
CA THR A 216 -54.05 -52.43 28.83
C THR A 216 -53.67 -53.85 29.28
N GLY A 217 -52.47 -54.05 29.84
CA GLY A 217 -52.08 -55.27 30.55
C GLY A 217 -51.81 -56.51 29.69
N ASN A 218 -51.71 -56.38 28.35
CA ASN A 218 -51.29 -57.49 27.48
C ASN A 218 -49.84 -57.31 26.98
N ASN A 219 -49.15 -58.43 26.75
CA ASN A 219 -47.72 -58.45 26.41
C ASN A 219 -47.38 -57.66 25.13
N VAL A 220 -48.29 -57.62 24.15
CA VAL A 220 -48.08 -56.88 22.89
C VAL A 220 -48.14 -55.37 23.15
N ALA A 221 -49.12 -54.90 23.93
CA ALA A 221 -49.27 -53.50 24.31
C ALA A 221 -48.09 -53.03 25.19
N GLN A 222 -47.63 -53.86 26.13
CA GLN A 222 -46.41 -53.56 26.91
C GLN A 222 -45.17 -53.46 26.02
N GLY A 223 -45.00 -54.36 25.05
CA GLY A 223 -43.90 -54.26 24.08
C GLY A 223 -43.98 -52.98 23.24
N GLN A 224 -45.17 -52.56 22.83
CA GLN A 224 -45.37 -51.30 22.09
C GLN A 224 -45.09 -50.06 22.96
N ALA A 225 -45.45 -50.09 24.24
CA ALA A 225 -45.10 -49.02 25.20
C ALA A 225 -43.58 -48.89 25.35
N GLY A 226 -42.86 -50.01 25.49
CA GLY A 226 -41.39 -50.01 25.57
C GLY A 226 -40.70 -49.45 24.32
N VAL A 227 -41.24 -49.71 23.12
CA VAL A 227 -40.74 -49.11 21.87
C VAL A 227 -40.93 -47.59 21.86
N MET A 228 -42.07 -47.09 22.34
CA MET A 228 -42.31 -45.64 22.42
C MET A 228 -41.35 -44.95 23.40
N VAL A 229 -41.14 -45.52 24.59
CA VAL A 229 -40.16 -44.99 25.56
C VAL A 229 -38.74 -45.01 24.96
N SER A 230 -38.40 -46.05 24.20
CA SER A 230 -37.11 -46.12 23.51
C SER A 230 -36.95 -45.03 22.45
N GLN A 231 -38.01 -44.69 21.71
CA GLN A 231 -38.02 -43.59 20.75
C GLN A 231 -37.81 -42.23 21.44
N MET A 232 -38.48 -41.99 22.58
CA MET A 232 -38.27 -40.79 23.39
C MET A 232 -36.80 -40.63 23.82
N GLY A 233 -36.08 -41.73 24.06
CA GLY A 233 -34.64 -41.70 24.32
C GLY A 233 -33.80 -41.21 23.13
N VAL A 234 -34.20 -41.53 21.90
CA VAL A 234 -33.56 -41.02 20.67
C VAL A 234 -33.84 -39.53 20.50
N ASP A 235 -35.08 -39.10 20.72
CA ASP A 235 -35.47 -37.70 20.64
C ASP A 235 -34.73 -36.84 21.67
N LYS A 236 -34.56 -37.35 22.89
CA LYS A 236 -33.72 -36.74 23.92
C LYS A 236 -32.29 -36.46 23.45
N ALA A 237 -31.66 -37.43 22.77
CA ALA A 237 -30.32 -37.24 22.22
C ALA A 237 -30.30 -36.16 21.12
N GLN A 238 -31.29 -36.14 20.24
CA GLN A 238 -31.41 -35.14 19.17
C GLN A 238 -31.65 -33.72 19.70
N ILE A 239 -32.47 -33.59 20.76
CA ILE A 239 -32.69 -32.32 21.45
C ILE A 239 -31.39 -31.85 22.11
N SER A 240 -30.63 -32.75 22.76
CA SER A 240 -29.32 -32.41 23.34
C SER A 240 -28.32 -31.88 22.30
N ILE A 241 -28.29 -32.47 21.10
CA ILE A 241 -27.43 -31.97 20.00
C ILE A 241 -27.85 -30.55 19.58
N THR A 242 -29.16 -30.30 19.54
CA THR A 242 -29.71 -28.98 19.21
C THR A 242 -29.33 -27.95 20.28
N ASP A 243 -29.39 -28.34 21.55
CA ASP A 243 -29.00 -27.52 22.68
C ASP A 243 -27.53 -27.10 22.63
N ASP A 244 -26.64 -28.04 22.29
CA ASP A 244 -25.20 -27.79 22.16
C ASP A 244 -24.90 -26.83 21.00
N ASN A 245 -25.58 -27.02 19.85
CA ASN A 245 -25.45 -26.11 18.70
C ASN A 245 -25.88 -24.67 19.05
N ILE A 246 -26.96 -24.51 19.81
CA ILE A 246 -27.43 -23.19 20.27
C ILE A 246 -26.41 -22.57 21.23
N ALA A 247 -25.92 -23.34 22.21
CA ALA A 247 -24.93 -22.86 23.17
C ALA A 247 -23.60 -22.47 22.50
N GLN A 248 -23.20 -23.18 21.44
CA GLN A 248 -22.03 -22.81 20.64
C GLN A 248 -22.28 -21.51 19.88
N ALA A 249 -23.45 -21.37 19.24
CA ALA A 249 -23.81 -20.15 18.52
C ALA A 249 -23.85 -18.91 19.43
N GLU A 250 -24.30 -19.04 20.68
CA GLU A 250 -24.26 -17.98 21.69
C GLU A 250 -22.83 -17.53 22.01
N LYS A 251 -21.93 -18.49 22.27
CA LYS A 251 -20.52 -18.20 22.58
C LYS A 251 -19.81 -17.55 21.39
N ASP A 252 -20.07 -18.05 20.19
CA ASP A 252 -19.48 -17.53 18.96
C ASP A 252 -19.90 -16.07 18.73
N GLU A 253 -21.19 -15.74 18.92
CA GLU A 253 -21.68 -14.35 18.79
C GLU A 253 -21.06 -13.43 19.84
N ALA A 254 -21.04 -13.83 21.12
CA ALA A 254 -20.44 -13.02 22.17
C ALA A 254 -18.95 -12.76 21.91
N SER A 255 -18.20 -13.78 21.47
CA SER A 255 -16.78 -13.63 21.14
C SER A 255 -16.56 -12.71 19.94
N ARG A 256 -17.42 -12.79 18.92
CA ARG A 256 -17.33 -11.96 17.71
C ARG A 256 -17.67 -10.51 18.02
N GLU A 257 -18.67 -10.27 18.85
CA GLU A 257 -19.04 -8.93 19.32
C GLU A 257 -17.87 -8.27 20.07
N VAL A 258 -17.24 -8.98 21.02
CA VAL A 258 -16.06 -8.47 21.74
C VAL A 258 -14.92 -8.12 20.78
N ALA A 259 -14.63 -9.00 19.81
CA ALA A 259 -13.58 -8.76 18.82
C ALA A 259 -13.88 -7.54 17.93
N LEU A 260 -15.12 -7.40 17.47
CA LEU A 260 -15.56 -6.26 16.65
C LEU A 260 -15.53 -4.96 17.45
N ASN A 261 -16.02 -4.94 18.69
CA ASN A 261 -15.96 -3.77 19.57
C ASN A 261 -14.51 -3.32 19.81
N ALA A 262 -13.60 -4.26 20.05
CA ALA A 262 -12.18 -3.96 20.19
C ALA A 262 -11.57 -3.42 18.89
N ALA A 263 -12.00 -3.92 17.73
CA ALA A 263 -11.55 -3.42 16.43
C ALA A 263 -12.08 -2.02 16.14
N ILE A 264 -13.36 -1.73 16.43
CA ILE A 264 -13.97 -0.40 16.32
C ILE A 264 -13.21 0.61 17.18
N ALA A 265 -12.92 0.27 18.45
CA ALA A 265 -12.25 1.18 19.38
C ALA A 265 -10.88 1.67 18.89
N ARG A 266 -10.15 0.87 18.09
CA ARG A 266 -8.88 1.27 17.48
C ARG A 266 -9.01 2.41 16.48
N TRP A 267 -10.22 2.63 15.94
CA TRP A 267 -10.52 3.65 14.93
C TRP A 267 -11.27 4.86 15.48
N ASN A 268 -11.55 4.90 16.78
CA ASN A 268 -12.25 6.00 17.43
C ASN A 268 -11.58 7.36 17.12
N ALA A 269 -10.32 7.51 17.51
CA ALA A 269 -9.59 8.76 17.33
C ALA A 269 -9.28 9.13 15.86
N THR A 270 -9.42 8.20 14.91
CA THR A 270 -8.98 8.40 13.51
C THR A 270 -10.15 8.57 12.54
N CYS A 271 -11.20 7.75 12.67
CA CYS A 271 -12.34 7.77 11.74
C CYS A 271 -13.67 8.14 12.41
N LEU A 272 -13.85 7.90 13.72
CA LEU A 272 -15.19 7.93 14.33
C LEU A 272 -15.45 9.15 15.24
N ASP A 273 -14.41 9.68 15.89
CA ASP A 273 -14.53 10.81 16.84
C ASP A 273 -14.40 12.19 16.17
N GLY A 274 -14.26 12.23 14.85
CA GLY A 274 -14.32 13.47 14.05
C GLY A 274 -13.25 14.52 14.40
N HIS A 275 -12.10 14.11 14.96
CA HIS A 275 -11.04 15.03 15.38
C HIS A 275 -10.45 15.85 14.21
N ASP A 276 -9.98 17.06 14.54
CA ASP A 276 -9.26 17.95 13.63
C ASP A 276 -7.94 17.32 13.17
N VAL A 277 -7.97 16.76 11.98
CA VAL A 277 -6.82 16.25 11.24
C VAL A 277 -5.77 17.36 11.09
N LYS A 278 -4.55 17.13 11.59
CA LYS A 278 -3.45 18.08 11.41
C LYS A 278 -2.80 17.90 10.05
N PRO A 279 -2.28 18.98 9.44
CA PRO A 279 -1.43 18.88 8.25
C PRO A 279 -0.24 17.96 8.53
N GLY A 280 -0.19 16.81 7.85
CA GLY A 280 0.86 15.80 8.03
C GLY A 280 0.40 14.48 8.64
N ASP A 281 -0.84 14.39 9.14
CA ASP A 281 -1.38 13.15 9.69
C ASP A 281 -1.62 12.09 8.60
N LEU A 282 -1.29 10.85 8.91
CA LEU A 282 -1.56 9.68 8.08
C LEU A 282 -3.01 9.25 8.32
N ILE A 283 -3.94 9.88 7.63
CA ILE A 283 -5.35 9.53 7.74
C ILE A 283 -5.78 8.79 6.47
N PRO A 284 -6.61 7.74 6.60
CA PRO A 284 -7.33 7.18 5.47
C PRO A 284 -7.90 8.29 4.58
N ASP A 285 -8.01 8.05 3.27
CA ASP A 285 -8.86 8.95 2.50
C ASP A 285 -10.25 8.93 3.15
N GLN A 286 -10.94 10.07 3.20
CA GLN A 286 -12.18 10.16 3.98
C GLN A 286 -13.29 9.21 3.48
N GLY A 287 -13.11 8.57 2.31
CA GLY A 287 -13.98 7.54 1.75
C GLY A 287 -14.15 6.32 2.67
N PRO A 288 -13.10 5.50 2.91
CA PRO A 288 -13.12 4.40 3.87
C PRO A 288 -13.65 4.76 5.26
N CYS A 289 -13.24 5.89 5.85
CA CYS A 289 -13.76 6.28 7.17
C CYS A 289 -15.29 6.52 7.14
N LYS A 290 -15.84 7.14 6.07
CA LYS A 290 -17.29 7.33 5.93
C LYS A 290 -18.04 5.99 5.81
N GLY A 291 -17.45 5.03 5.09
CA GLY A 291 -17.96 3.67 5.02
C GLY A 291 -17.98 2.99 6.39
N LEU A 292 -16.90 3.13 7.16
CA LEU A 292 -16.79 2.59 8.50
C LEU A 292 -17.82 3.20 9.46
N VAL A 293 -18.00 4.52 9.48
CA VAL A 293 -19.02 5.19 10.32
C VAL A 293 -20.41 4.61 10.06
N SER A 294 -20.76 4.41 8.79
CA SER A 294 -22.06 3.85 8.41
C SER A 294 -22.21 2.39 8.86
N ALA A 295 -21.16 1.58 8.71
CA ALA A 295 -21.16 0.18 9.14
C ALA A 295 -21.21 0.04 10.67
N VAL A 296 -20.51 0.90 11.41
CA VAL A 296 -20.57 0.95 12.88
C VAL A 296 -21.98 1.32 13.35
N ALA A 297 -22.64 2.28 12.71
CA ALA A 297 -24.03 2.62 13.03
C ALA A 297 -24.99 1.44 12.79
N ALA A 298 -24.87 0.74 11.65
CA ALA A 298 -25.68 -0.45 11.36
C ALA A 298 -25.41 -1.60 12.34
N TYR A 299 -24.14 -1.81 12.70
CA TYR A 299 -23.73 -2.77 13.72
C TYR A 299 -24.37 -2.47 15.08
N HIS A 300 -24.27 -1.24 15.57
CA HIS A 300 -24.91 -0.88 16.84
C HIS A 300 -26.43 -0.96 16.79
N ALA A 301 -27.06 -0.71 15.64
CA ALA A 301 -28.49 -0.83 15.46
C ALA A 301 -28.98 -2.30 15.51
N VAL A 302 -28.17 -3.27 15.07
CA VAL A 302 -28.57 -4.69 15.06
C VAL A 302 -28.31 -5.41 16.39
N LEU A 303 -27.45 -4.88 17.26
CA LEU A 303 -27.13 -5.54 18.55
C LEU A 303 -28.35 -5.70 19.47
N PRO A 304 -29.16 -4.67 19.77
CA PRO A 304 -30.33 -4.83 20.64
C PRO A 304 -31.33 -5.91 20.18
N PRO A 305 -31.79 -5.94 18.91
CA PRO A 305 -32.70 -7.01 18.49
C PRO A 305 -32.04 -8.39 18.48
N LEU A 306 -30.74 -8.49 18.17
CA LEU A 306 -30.01 -9.75 18.23
C LEU A 306 -29.94 -10.28 19.68
N HIS A 307 -29.58 -9.43 20.63
CA HIS A 307 -29.53 -9.79 22.06
C HIS A 307 -30.90 -10.22 22.58
N ASN A 308 -31.97 -9.51 22.19
CA ASN A 308 -33.34 -9.89 22.57
C ASN A 308 -33.73 -11.27 22.00
N ALA A 309 -33.36 -11.56 20.74
CA ALA A 309 -33.62 -12.85 20.12
C ALA A 309 -32.85 -13.99 20.82
N LEU A 310 -31.59 -13.75 21.23
CA LEU A 310 -30.82 -14.69 22.05
C LEU A 310 -31.48 -14.97 23.40
N VAL A 311 -31.88 -13.92 24.13
CA VAL A 311 -32.55 -14.06 25.43
C VAL A 311 -33.83 -14.88 25.30
N THR A 312 -34.64 -14.60 24.27
CA THR A 312 -35.88 -15.33 24.01
C THR A 312 -35.62 -16.81 23.70
N LEU A 313 -34.60 -17.11 22.89
CA LEU A 313 -34.20 -18.47 22.58
C LEU A 313 -33.72 -19.23 23.82
N ALA A 314 -32.87 -18.62 24.63
CA ALA A 314 -32.37 -19.20 25.87
C ALA A 314 -33.52 -19.51 26.84
N GLN A 315 -34.47 -18.60 27.00
CA GLN A 315 -35.67 -18.82 27.82
C GLN A 315 -36.53 -19.98 27.30
N ALA A 316 -36.77 -20.05 25.99
CA ALA A 316 -37.53 -21.13 25.38
C ALA A 316 -36.87 -22.50 25.56
N LYS A 317 -35.54 -22.56 25.39
CA LYS A 317 -34.73 -23.75 25.64
C LYS A 317 -34.83 -24.19 27.10
N THR A 318 -34.61 -23.27 28.06
CA THR A 318 -34.69 -23.59 29.48
C THR A 318 -36.08 -24.13 29.84
N HIS A 319 -37.15 -23.42 29.44
CA HIS A 319 -38.51 -23.83 29.74
C HIS A 319 -38.89 -25.17 29.11
N GLY A 320 -38.56 -25.37 27.82
CA GLY A 320 -38.81 -26.62 27.12
C GLY A 320 -38.07 -27.80 27.75
N ASN A 321 -36.80 -27.61 28.13
CA ASN A 321 -36.00 -28.65 28.77
C ASN A 321 -36.50 -29.03 30.17
N GLU A 322 -37.02 -28.08 30.94
CA GLU A 322 -37.65 -28.37 32.24
C GLU A 322 -38.90 -29.27 32.07
N GLN A 323 -39.73 -28.97 31.06
CA GLN A 323 -40.91 -29.77 30.74
C GLN A 323 -40.53 -31.16 30.21
N LEU A 324 -39.61 -31.23 29.24
CA LEU A 324 -39.10 -32.48 28.68
C LEU A 324 -38.45 -33.37 29.75
N ALA A 325 -37.68 -32.79 30.67
CA ALA A 325 -37.08 -33.55 31.78
C ALA A 325 -38.14 -34.18 32.69
N THR A 326 -39.28 -33.50 32.87
CA THR A 326 -40.42 -34.04 33.63
C THR A 326 -41.09 -35.19 32.88
N ILE A 327 -41.30 -35.03 31.56
CA ILE A 327 -41.89 -36.04 30.68
C ILE A 327 -41.02 -37.30 30.63
N TRP A 328 -39.72 -37.16 30.39
CA TRP A 328 -38.80 -38.29 30.32
C TRP A 328 -38.68 -39.04 31.64
N ARG A 329 -38.66 -38.33 32.78
CA ARG A 329 -38.68 -38.96 34.10
C ARG A 329 -39.96 -39.75 34.33
N ALA A 330 -41.10 -39.28 33.82
CA ALA A 330 -42.35 -40.04 33.89
C ALA A 330 -42.33 -41.26 32.95
N ALA A 331 -41.74 -41.14 31.76
CA ALA A 331 -41.58 -42.25 30.81
C ALA A 331 -40.71 -43.38 31.36
N ASP A 332 -39.65 -43.04 32.10
CA ASP A 332 -38.78 -44.02 32.79
C ASP A 332 -39.55 -44.89 33.81
N ASN A 333 -40.73 -44.45 34.25
CA ASN A 333 -41.59 -45.20 35.18
C ASN A 333 -42.72 -45.99 34.48
N VAL A 334 -42.79 -45.96 33.15
CA VAL A 334 -43.78 -46.74 32.38
C VAL A 334 -43.24 -48.16 32.21
N HIS A 335 -43.64 -49.04 33.11
CA HIS A 335 -43.31 -50.47 33.12
C HIS A 335 -44.58 -51.31 33.31
#